data_AF-A0A6L9L7W4-F1
#
_entry.id   AF-A0A6L9L7W4-F1
#
_cell.length_a   1.000
_cell.length_b   1.000
_cell.length_c   1.000
_cell.angle_alpha   90.00
_cell.angle_beta   90.00
_cell.angle_gamma   90.00
#
_symmetry.space_group_name_H-M   'P 1'
#
loop_
_entity.id
_entity.type
_entity.pdbx_description
1 polymer ?
#
loop_
_entity_poly.entity_id
_entity_poly.type
_entity_poly.pdbx_seq_one_letter_code
_entity_poly.pdbx_strand_id
1 'polypeptide(L)'
;MKKRETFTLIKLTKKTVNVLICLLLLHFKYTFTSAQNNSPCVGCAEINFQRYASRPTDPNTNPPDGPFNYPVPANQTDWPGYNSKIISGKPVGPVEVQESGVLRLEVRKEYGGSIQIYDKITQQNLINFQDLGRESGLSSYSGPDSFSDDAPYWKTGYNPLQAGDAGDHPAKLLFHGNIDGYVYTKYQCNSWSHIDNRLLEFYYEQWVKLDGNKVHVKTRLTHQRPDKTFYRAYSQEWPFAMIAGVRSVRFYNGSRPFTMDQTSASNGVERIVNGTYIVHQLTPFQITEPWIGTIIGANPGGGERLIAMTCSDFYHTTYNINAIHSYDFSEDGPTVTYSSNAPQYHLDSDNTWYRDYSYIVDNEKEIRTYVYSQARKDKPDFAFTKKNGRNGWYIVDGGHDQKEPFQRDNWTVTYDGKADPGQPISARGTKLLSPWGSWKSSDFNTVYLKMRYSGPEKQLRVNWLLDGQAANGVDSNYPNQNAVRFPRGVRNISQQSLPFNVINDGQMHTYKLTFGGNPLWQGVIQQFELTHNFEGPVIAPGEIVEMVYFGVNNPDNQ
;
A
#
# COMPACT_ATOMS: atom_id res chain seq x y z
N MET A 1 -58.46 -20.79 -5.91
CA MET A 1 -59.20 -19.52 -5.78
C MET A 1 -59.42 -19.26 -4.28
N LYS A 2 -58.79 -18.21 -3.73
CA LYS A 2 -58.86 -17.66 -2.35
C LYS A 2 -58.95 -18.65 -1.17
N LYS A 3 -57.85 -18.77 -0.41
CA LYS A 3 -57.90 -19.02 1.04
C LYS A 3 -57.08 -17.97 1.78
N ARG A 4 -57.78 -17.22 2.63
CA ARG A 4 -57.25 -16.38 3.70
C ARG A 4 -56.76 -17.31 4.81
N GLU A 5 -55.58 -17.03 5.36
CA GLU A 5 -55.19 -17.55 6.67
C GLU A 5 -54.94 -16.39 7.63
N THR A 6 -55.55 -16.56 8.79
CA THR A 6 -55.67 -15.68 9.93
C THR A 6 -54.47 -15.92 10.84
N PHE A 7 -53.78 -14.88 11.32
CA PHE A 7 -52.81 -15.04 12.40
C PHE A 7 -53.37 -14.53 13.73
N THR A 8 -53.27 -15.42 14.71
CA THR A 8 -53.79 -15.37 16.07
C THR A 8 -52.99 -14.43 16.95
N LEU A 9 -53.71 -13.62 17.72
CA LEU A 9 -53.18 -12.75 18.77
C LEU A 9 -52.86 -13.59 20.02
N ILE A 10 -51.60 -13.66 20.44
CA ILE A 10 -51.22 -14.22 21.75
C ILE A 10 -50.89 -13.05 22.70
N LYS A 11 -51.72 -12.92 23.73
CA LYS A 11 -51.45 -12.12 24.94
C LYS A 11 -50.37 -12.82 25.77
N LEU A 12 -49.30 -12.12 26.11
CA LEU A 12 -48.42 -12.47 27.22
C LEU A 12 -48.42 -11.33 28.26
N THR A 13 -48.64 -11.73 29.49
CA THR A 13 -48.89 -10.92 30.68
C THR A 13 -47.59 -10.52 31.39
N LYS A 14 -47.66 -9.38 32.09
CA LYS A 14 -46.59 -8.77 32.90
C LYS A 14 -46.23 -9.61 34.14
N LYS A 15 -44.96 -9.95 34.27
CA LYS A 15 -44.08 -10.06 35.47
C LYS A 15 -42.86 -10.87 35.00
N THR A 16 -41.62 -10.40 35.04
CA THR A 16 -40.90 -9.92 36.23
C THR A 16 -39.73 -9.03 35.79
N VAL A 17 -39.43 -8.09 36.67
CA VAL A 17 -38.43 -7.03 36.60
C VAL A 17 -37.01 -7.58 36.79
N ASN A 18 -36.05 -6.88 36.16
CA ASN A 18 -34.58 -6.95 36.24
C ASN A 18 -33.86 -7.75 35.15
N VAL A 19 -32.85 -7.06 34.58
CA VAL A 19 -31.86 -7.47 33.57
C VAL A 19 -32.27 -7.22 32.10
N LEU A 20 -32.27 -5.95 31.68
CA LEU A 20 -31.67 -5.46 30.41
C LEU A 20 -31.97 -3.95 30.26
N ILE A 21 -31.06 -3.10 30.74
CA ILE A 21 -30.95 -1.70 30.29
C ILE A 21 -29.55 -1.59 29.70
N CYS A 22 -29.44 -1.86 28.40
CA CYS A 22 -28.34 -1.50 27.51
C CYS A 22 -28.63 -2.14 26.16
N LEU A 23 -29.48 -1.50 25.34
CA LEU A 23 -29.54 -1.64 23.88
C LEU A 23 -30.82 -0.96 23.38
N LEU A 24 -30.69 0.31 22.97
CA LEU A 24 -31.43 1.01 21.91
C LEU A 24 -31.39 2.50 22.21
N LEU A 25 -30.54 3.22 21.47
CA LEU A 25 -30.78 4.58 20.96
C LEU A 25 -29.52 5.02 20.19
N LEU A 26 -29.42 4.59 18.94
CA LEU A 26 -28.51 5.15 17.96
C LEU A 26 -29.24 5.11 16.62
N HIS A 27 -29.97 6.18 16.30
CA HIS A 27 -30.43 6.51 14.94
C HIS A 27 -30.77 8.00 14.84
N PHE A 28 -30.12 8.68 13.88
CA PHE A 28 -30.38 10.02 13.31
C PHE A 28 -30.04 11.24 14.23
N LYS A 29 -29.16 12.18 13.87
CA LYS A 29 -29.12 13.04 12.67
C LYS A 29 -27.87 13.94 12.74
N TYR A 30 -27.23 14.24 11.61
CA TYR A 30 -26.35 15.40 11.46
C TYR A 30 -27.16 16.55 10.82
N THR A 31 -27.13 17.72 11.46
CA THR A 31 -27.46 19.02 10.87
C THR A 31 -26.37 19.98 11.31
N PHE A 32 -25.63 20.52 10.36
CA PHE A 32 -24.66 21.58 10.57
C PHE A 32 -25.38 22.88 10.95
N THR A 33 -24.91 23.54 12.00
CA THR A 33 -25.09 24.98 12.19
C THR A 33 -23.78 25.57 12.74
N SER A 34 -23.31 26.58 12.02
CA SER A 34 -22.23 27.50 12.38
C SER A 34 -22.62 28.40 13.56
N ALA A 35 -21.67 28.74 14.44
CA ALA A 35 -21.47 30.13 14.91
C ALA A 35 -20.26 30.23 15.86
N GLN A 36 -19.60 31.38 15.75
CA GLN A 36 -18.43 31.88 16.45
C GLN A 36 -18.60 31.96 17.99
N ASN A 37 -17.48 31.92 18.73
CA ASN A 37 -17.12 33.00 19.66
C ASN A 37 -15.69 32.90 20.22
N ASN A 38 -15.08 34.09 20.35
CA ASN A 38 -13.73 34.42 20.80
C ASN A 38 -13.50 34.24 22.31
N SER A 39 -12.31 33.80 22.73
CA SER A 39 -11.35 34.54 23.59
C SER A 39 -10.29 33.63 24.26
N PRO A 40 -9.13 34.19 24.67
CA PRO A 40 -7.84 33.50 24.61
C PRO A 40 -7.42 32.90 25.95
N CYS A 41 -6.79 31.73 25.91
CA CYS A 41 -5.99 31.26 27.03
C CYS A 41 -4.51 31.60 26.80
N VAL A 42 -4.07 32.55 27.61
CA VAL A 42 -2.68 32.94 27.85
C VAL A 42 -1.98 31.80 28.59
N GLY A 43 -0.85 31.36 28.06
CA GLY A 43 -0.04 30.31 28.68
C GLY A 43 1.11 29.83 27.79
N CYS A 44 1.90 30.76 27.25
CA CYS A 44 3.14 30.42 26.54
C CYS A 44 4.14 29.82 27.52
N ALA A 45 4.35 28.51 27.46
CA ALA A 45 5.60 27.90 27.86
C ALA A 45 6.51 27.88 26.62
N GLU A 46 7.56 28.70 26.64
CA GLU A 46 8.65 28.64 25.67
C GLU A 46 9.31 27.26 25.75
N ILE A 47 8.99 26.38 24.81
CA ILE A 47 9.80 25.19 24.54
C ILE A 47 11.00 25.68 23.72
N ASN A 48 12.17 25.69 24.37
CA ASN A 48 13.46 25.99 23.77
C ASN A 48 13.73 25.08 22.55
N PHE A 49 13.45 25.59 21.35
CA PHE A 49 13.92 25.03 20.09
C PHE A 49 15.36 25.51 19.81
N GLN A 50 16.35 24.91 20.47
CA GLN A 50 17.73 24.99 19.99
C GLN A 50 18.43 23.64 20.13
N ARG A 51 19.04 23.23 19.00
CA ARG A 51 19.91 22.05 18.75
C ARG A 51 19.24 20.76 18.23
N TYR A 52 18.75 20.83 16.99
CA TYR A 52 18.81 19.68 16.06
C TYR A 52 19.41 20.15 14.73
N ALA A 53 20.71 20.47 14.76
CA ALA A 53 21.52 20.85 13.61
C ALA A 53 22.66 19.84 13.36
N SER A 54 22.50 18.59 13.79
CA SER A 54 23.34 17.49 13.30
C SER A 54 22.59 16.78 12.20
N ARG A 55 23.14 16.80 10.97
CA ARG A 55 22.76 15.88 9.88
C ARG A 55 22.61 14.48 10.49
N PRO A 56 21.43 13.85 10.44
CA PRO A 56 21.33 12.43 10.72
C PRO A 56 22.27 11.74 9.73
N THR A 57 23.20 10.92 10.22
CA THR A 57 23.94 10.02 9.35
C THR A 57 22.91 9.05 8.76
N ASP A 58 22.66 9.15 7.45
CA ASP A 58 21.72 8.27 6.76
C ASP A 58 22.07 6.82 7.10
N PRO A 59 21.09 6.01 7.55
CA PRO A 59 21.33 4.58 7.73
C PRO A 59 21.75 4.00 6.37
N ASN A 60 22.89 3.30 6.35
CA ASN A 60 23.56 2.78 5.16
C ASN A 60 22.71 1.75 4.38
N THR A 61 21.73 2.20 3.59
CA THR A 61 21.25 1.45 2.43
C THR A 61 21.72 2.14 1.17
N ASN A 62 22.50 1.42 0.37
CA ASN A 62 22.88 1.90 -0.95
C ASN A 62 21.61 2.13 -1.77
N PRO A 63 21.56 3.19 -2.60
CA PRO A 63 20.49 3.33 -3.58
C PRO A 63 20.42 2.05 -4.44
N PRO A 64 19.22 1.69 -4.92
CA PRO A 64 19.05 0.54 -5.80
C PRO A 64 19.96 0.68 -7.03
N ASP A 65 20.42 -0.45 -7.56
CA ASP A 65 21.12 -0.45 -8.85
C ASP A 65 20.18 0.13 -9.91
N GLY A 66 20.49 1.31 -10.39
CA GLY A 66 19.63 2.02 -11.31
C GLY A 66 20.32 3.24 -11.91
N PRO A 67 19.79 3.76 -13.03
CA PRO A 67 20.37 4.92 -13.70
C PRO A 67 20.21 6.22 -12.90
N PHE A 68 19.35 6.25 -11.87
CA PHE A 68 19.08 7.45 -11.08
C PHE A 68 19.84 7.41 -9.74
N ASN A 69 20.77 8.35 -9.57
CA ASN A 69 21.68 8.38 -8.42
C ASN A 69 21.17 9.24 -7.24
N TYR A 70 19.89 9.61 -7.21
CA TYR A 70 19.27 10.43 -6.15
C TYR A 70 20.06 11.71 -5.81
N PRO A 71 20.40 12.55 -6.81
CA PRO A 71 21.25 13.71 -6.58
C PRO A 71 20.52 14.78 -5.77
N VAL A 72 21.17 15.36 -4.77
CA VAL A 72 20.59 16.47 -3.98
C VAL A 72 21.14 17.80 -4.50
N PRO A 73 20.29 18.82 -4.77
CA PRO A 73 20.78 20.14 -5.15
C PRO A 73 21.74 20.71 -4.10
N ALA A 74 22.81 21.36 -4.56
CA ALA A 74 23.81 21.95 -3.65
C ALA A 74 23.27 23.14 -2.85
N ASN A 75 22.28 23.85 -3.41
CA ASN A 75 21.70 25.06 -2.82
C ASN A 75 20.18 24.99 -2.87
N GLN A 76 19.54 25.57 -1.85
CA GLN A 76 18.10 25.77 -1.83
C GLN A 76 17.73 26.88 -2.83
N THR A 77 16.59 26.73 -3.51
CA THR A 77 16.04 27.76 -4.39
C THR A 77 14.71 28.26 -3.86
N ASP A 78 14.36 29.51 -4.19
CA ASP A 78 13.03 30.03 -3.93
C ASP A 78 11.98 29.30 -4.76
N TRP A 79 10.73 29.35 -4.30
CA TRP A 79 9.58 28.84 -5.05
C TRP A 79 9.21 29.86 -6.13
N PRO A 80 9.27 29.51 -7.43
CA PRO A 80 9.17 30.49 -8.51
C PRO A 80 7.75 30.98 -8.76
N GLY A 81 6.73 30.26 -8.27
CA GLY A 81 5.32 30.56 -8.52
C GLY A 81 4.48 30.67 -7.25
N TYR A 82 3.28 31.22 -7.41
CA TYR A 82 2.26 31.28 -6.38
C TYR A 82 0.89 30.99 -7.00
N ASN A 83 0.15 30.04 -6.43
CA ASN A 83 -1.21 29.71 -6.82
C ASN A 83 -2.19 30.29 -5.79
N SER A 84 -2.97 31.29 -6.22
CA SER A 84 -3.93 32.01 -5.37
C SER A 84 -5.30 31.31 -5.26
N LYS A 85 -5.50 30.16 -5.92
CA LYS A 85 -6.74 29.40 -5.77
C LYS A 85 -6.91 29.04 -4.30
N ILE A 86 -8.12 29.25 -3.77
CA ILE A 86 -8.48 28.87 -2.42
C ILE A 86 -8.98 27.43 -2.43
N ILE A 87 -8.40 26.60 -1.56
CA ILE A 87 -8.84 25.24 -1.26
C ILE A 87 -8.97 25.15 0.25
N SER A 88 -10.14 24.71 0.73
CA SER A 88 -10.42 24.57 2.18
C SER A 88 -10.07 25.82 3.00
N GLY A 89 -10.41 27.00 2.45
CA GLY A 89 -10.23 28.29 3.11
C GLY A 89 -8.82 28.88 3.09
N LYS A 90 -7.83 28.21 2.48
CA LYS A 90 -6.46 28.70 2.33
C LYS A 90 -6.02 28.75 0.87
N PRO A 91 -5.16 29.71 0.46
CA PRO A 91 -4.55 29.66 -0.86
C PRO A 91 -3.67 28.42 -1.00
N VAL A 92 -3.60 27.87 -2.21
CA VAL A 92 -2.65 26.79 -2.52
C VAL A 92 -1.21 27.19 -2.18
N GLY A 93 -0.87 28.46 -2.43
CA GLY A 93 0.38 29.07 -1.95
C GLY A 93 1.54 28.90 -2.94
N PRO A 94 2.79 28.92 -2.45
CA PRO A 94 3.96 28.77 -3.29
C PRO A 94 3.99 27.42 -4.03
N VAL A 95 4.35 27.47 -5.32
CA VAL A 95 4.39 26.31 -6.20
C VAL A 95 5.59 26.34 -7.13
N GLU A 96 6.00 25.16 -7.57
CA GLU A 96 6.86 25.00 -8.74
C GLU A 96 6.08 24.31 -9.85
N VAL A 97 6.21 24.82 -11.08
CA VAL A 97 5.38 24.40 -12.21
C VAL A 97 6.26 23.88 -13.33
N GLN A 98 5.89 22.72 -13.87
CA GLN A 98 6.41 22.22 -15.14
C GLN A 98 5.25 22.02 -16.12
N GLU A 99 5.47 22.26 -17.40
CA GLU A 99 4.44 22.11 -18.43
C GLU A 99 4.92 21.33 -19.65
N SER A 100 4.01 20.58 -20.25
CA SER A 100 4.16 19.93 -21.55
C SER A 100 3.03 20.37 -22.49
N GLY A 101 2.99 19.79 -23.69
CA GLY A 101 1.90 20.03 -24.64
C GLY A 101 0.52 19.53 -24.14
N VAL A 102 0.49 18.59 -23.20
CA VAL A 102 -0.75 17.93 -22.75
C VAL A 102 -1.01 18.02 -21.26
N LEU A 103 0.02 18.24 -20.43
CA LEU A 103 -0.10 18.31 -18.98
C LEU A 103 0.51 19.61 -18.44
N ARG A 104 0.00 20.04 -17.29
CA ARG A 104 0.67 20.95 -16.37
C ARG A 104 0.81 20.24 -15.02
N LEU A 105 2.02 20.28 -14.47
CA LEU A 105 2.38 19.70 -13.18
C LEU A 105 2.65 20.85 -12.20
N GLU A 106 2.06 20.78 -11.00
CA GLU A 106 2.42 21.67 -9.90
C GLU A 106 2.96 20.84 -8.72
N VAL A 107 4.11 21.21 -8.19
CA VAL A 107 4.62 20.76 -6.88
C VAL A 107 4.23 21.83 -5.86
N ARG A 108 3.48 21.47 -4.82
CA ARG A 108 2.82 22.43 -3.92
C ARG A 108 3.47 22.49 -2.54
N LYS A 109 4.01 23.64 -2.15
CA LYS A 109 4.77 23.78 -0.90
C LYS A 109 3.95 23.48 0.35
N GLU A 110 2.76 24.06 0.44
CA GLU A 110 1.88 23.99 1.62
C GLU A 110 1.07 22.68 1.68
N TYR A 111 1.39 21.74 0.79
CA TYR A 111 0.85 20.38 0.72
C TYR A 111 2.00 19.37 0.69
N GLY A 112 3.09 19.62 1.40
CA GLY A 112 4.16 18.61 1.52
C GLY A 112 4.96 18.34 0.26
N GLY A 113 4.90 19.23 -0.73
CA GLY A 113 5.44 18.96 -2.06
C GLY A 113 4.57 18.01 -2.90
N SER A 114 3.39 17.61 -2.43
CA SER A 114 2.48 16.78 -3.21
C SER A 114 2.16 17.41 -4.56
N ILE A 115 1.93 16.55 -5.54
CA ILE A 115 1.79 16.96 -6.93
C ILE A 115 0.32 17.14 -7.32
N GLN A 116 0.04 18.21 -8.07
CA GLN A 116 -1.19 18.35 -8.84
C GLN A 116 -0.89 18.12 -10.32
N ILE A 117 -1.75 17.36 -11.00
CA ILE A 117 -1.67 17.13 -12.43
C ILE A 117 -2.92 17.74 -13.07
N TYR A 118 -2.73 18.76 -13.89
CA TYR A 118 -3.78 19.33 -14.73
C TYR A 118 -3.68 18.74 -16.14
N ASP A 119 -4.76 18.08 -16.58
CA ASP A 119 -4.86 17.56 -17.94
C ASP A 119 -5.44 18.61 -18.87
N LYS A 120 -4.64 19.07 -19.85
CA LYS A 120 -5.05 20.12 -20.79
C LYS A 120 -6.11 19.65 -21.78
N ILE A 121 -6.25 18.34 -21.97
CA ILE A 121 -7.25 17.72 -22.86
C ILE A 121 -8.63 17.74 -22.22
N THR A 122 -8.74 17.24 -20.98
CA THR A 122 -10.01 17.21 -20.23
C THR A 122 -10.28 18.49 -19.43
N GLN A 123 -9.30 19.41 -19.37
CA GLN A 123 -9.38 20.71 -18.69
C GLN A 123 -9.71 20.61 -17.20
N GLN A 124 -9.07 19.67 -16.51
CA GLN A 124 -9.35 19.40 -15.10
C GLN A 124 -8.06 19.11 -14.32
N ASN A 125 -8.10 19.50 -13.04
CA ASN A 125 -7.17 19.02 -12.04
C ASN A 125 -7.54 17.58 -11.68
N LEU A 126 -6.56 16.68 -11.72
CA LEU A 126 -6.79 15.25 -11.58
C LEU A 126 -6.64 14.76 -10.15
N ILE A 127 -5.80 15.39 -9.33
CA ILE A 127 -5.57 15.02 -7.94
C ILE A 127 -6.51 15.85 -7.05
N ASN A 128 -7.15 15.19 -6.10
CA ASN A 128 -7.97 15.82 -5.08
C ASN A 128 -7.06 16.32 -3.94
N PHE A 129 -7.38 17.50 -3.42
CA PHE A 129 -6.71 18.25 -2.36
C PHE A 129 -7.74 18.86 -1.38
N GLN A 130 -8.91 18.25 -1.22
CA GLN A 130 -9.92 18.75 -0.27
C GLN A 130 -9.37 18.87 1.16
N ASP A 131 -8.40 18.04 1.54
CA ASP A 131 -7.65 18.12 2.79
C ASP A 131 -6.21 17.64 2.56
N LEU A 132 -5.39 17.61 3.60
CA LEU A 132 -3.99 17.15 3.51
C LEU A 132 -3.83 15.61 3.44
N GLY A 133 -4.90 14.83 3.63
CA GLY A 133 -4.91 13.38 3.44
C GLY A 133 -5.33 12.96 2.03
N ARG A 134 -6.06 13.84 1.34
CA ARG A 134 -6.40 13.71 -0.07
C ARG A 134 -5.30 14.35 -0.90
N GLU A 135 -4.42 13.52 -1.42
CA GLU A 135 -3.26 13.94 -2.21
C GLU A 135 -2.74 12.79 -3.09
N SER A 136 -1.50 12.88 -3.54
CA SER A 136 -0.84 11.80 -4.29
C SER A 136 0.62 11.72 -3.90
N GLY A 137 1.06 10.52 -3.52
CA GLY A 137 2.33 10.36 -2.82
C GLY A 137 2.52 8.93 -2.30
N LEU A 138 3.27 8.82 -1.21
CA LEU A 138 3.43 7.59 -0.45
C LEU A 138 2.85 7.76 0.94
N SER A 139 2.18 6.74 1.44
CA SER A 139 1.73 6.67 2.83
C SER A 139 2.21 5.35 3.42
N SER A 140 2.78 5.44 4.61
CA SER A 140 3.50 4.34 5.24
C SER A 140 2.85 3.96 6.55
N TYR A 141 2.71 2.67 6.81
CA TYR A 141 2.02 2.16 7.99
C TYR A 141 2.94 1.30 8.85
N SER A 142 2.91 1.53 10.15
CA SER A 142 3.57 0.71 11.16
C SER A 142 2.79 0.70 12.47
N GLY A 143 3.30 -0.06 13.44
CA GLY A 143 2.80 -0.04 14.80
C GLY A 143 3.29 1.17 15.61
N PRO A 144 2.80 1.34 16.84
CA PRO A 144 1.74 0.52 17.43
C PRO A 144 0.38 0.83 16.79
N ASP A 145 -0.55 -0.14 16.76
CA ASP A 145 -1.89 0.05 16.17
C ASP A 145 -2.70 1.18 16.85
N SER A 146 -2.41 1.45 18.13
CA SER A 146 -2.99 2.53 18.93
C SER A 146 -2.02 3.70 19.10
N PHE A 147 -1.47 4.21 18.00
CA PHE A 147 -0.52 5.33 18.04
C PHE A 147 -1.22 6.68 18.29
N SER A 148 -2.43 6.86 17.77
CA SER A 148 -3.22 8.08 17.93
C SER A 148 -4.15 8.07 19.15
N ASP A 149 -4.07 9.13 19.95
CA ASP A 149 -4.92 9.40 21.10
C ASP A 149 -5.89 10.57 20.87
N ASP A 150 -5.54 11.54 20.03
CA ASP A 150 -6.21 12.83 19.89
C ASP A 150 -7.15 12.96 18.68
N ALA A 151 -6.89 12.26 17.56
CA ALA A 151 -7.75 12.36 16.39
C ALA A 151 -9.11 11.69 16.64
N PRO A 152 -10.23 12.39 16.41
CA PRO A 152 -11.58 11.86 16.70
C PRO A 152 -11.99 10.72 15.76
N TYR A 153 -11.48 10.72 14.52
CA TYR A 153 -11.90 9.77 13.48
C TYR A 153 -10.82 8.75 13.10
N TRP A 154 -9.54 9.05 13.34
CA TRP A 154 -8.42 8.26 12.86
C TRP A 154 -7.71 7.53 14.00
N LYS A 155 -8.21 6.35 14.36
CA LYS A 155 -7.55 5.43 15.31
C LYS A 155 -6.69 4.43 14.56
N THR A 156 -5.73 4.93 13.78
CA THR A 156 -4.76 4.11 13.05
C THR A 156 -3.42 4.09 13.78
N GLY A 157 -2.57 3.15 13.38
CA GLY A 157 -1.19 3.12 13.85
C GLY A 157 -0.33 4.24 13.28
N TYR A 158 0.98 4.07 13.37
CA TYR A 158 1.98 5.01 12.85
C TYR A 158 1.78 5.24 11.34
N ASN A 159 1.45 6.48 10.96
CA ASN A 159 1.15 6.88 9.58
C ASN A 159 1.82 8.23 9.24
N PRO A 160 3.11 8.26 8.85
CA PRO A 160 3.77 9.45 8.34
C PRO A 160 3.25 9.83 6.96
N LEU A 161 2.79 11.07 6.84
CA LEU A 161 2.31 11.66 5.60
C LEU A 161 3.09 12.93 5.25
N GLN A 162 3.48 13.06 3.99
CA GLN A 162 4.24 14.22 3.53
C GLN A 162 3.40 15.48 3.47
N ALA A 163 2.10 15.39 3.17
CA ALA A 163 1.25 16.54 2.96
C ALA A 163 0.91 17.26 4.27
N GLY A 164 0.70 16.51 5.36
CA GLY A 164 0.39 17.05 6.68
C GLY A 164 -0.39 16.09 7.56
N ASP A 165 -1.14 16.64 8.51
CA ASP A 165 -1.96 15.88 9.46
C ASP A 165 -3.47 16.10 9.26
N ALA A 166 -4.30 15.38 10.03
CA ALA A 166 -5.76 15.51 9.97
C ALA A 166 -6.28 16.83 10.57
N GLY A 167 -5.40 17.64 11.17
CA GLY A 167 -5.69 18.98 11.69
C GLY A 167 -5.38 20.10 10.69
N ASP A 168 -5.13 19.76 9.42
CA ASP A 168 -4.76 20.68 8.34
C ASP A 168 -3.42 21.41 8.54
N HIS A 169 -2.50 20.85 9.35
CA HIS A 169 -1.14 21.35 9.49
C HIS A 169 -0.22 20.77 8.41
N PRO A 170 0.34 21.60 7.50
CA PRO A 170 1.30 21.15 6.50
C PRO A 170 2.56 20.58 7.15
N ALA A 171 3.14 19.56 6.51
CA ALA A 171 4.42 19.04 6.96
C ALA A 171 5.55 20.06 6.78
N LYS A 172 6.62 19.88 7.54
CA LYS A 172 7.73 20.83 7.58
C LYS A 172 8.67 20.67 6.37
N LEU A 173 8.70 21.68 5.50
CA LEU A 173 9.71 21.78 4.44
C LEU A 173 11.10 21.95 5.06
N LEU A 174 12.03 21.09 4.65
CA LEU A 174 13.45 21.16 5.03
C LEU A 174 14.32 21.65 3.87
N PHE A 175 13.96 21.33 2.63
CA PHE A 175 14.74 21.73 1.46
C PHE A 175 13.87 21.75 0.19
N HIS A 176 14.11 22.73 -0.68
CA HIS A 176 13.53 22.82 -2.02
C HIS A 176 14.64 23.21 -3.01
N GLY A 177 14.68 22.60 -4.19
CA GLY A 177 15.66 22.94 -5.20
C GLY A 177 15.37 22.28 -6.54
N ASN A 178 16.15 22.65 -7.55
CA ASN A 178 16.09 22.05 -8.88
C ASN A 178 17.41 21.32 -9.19
N ILE A 179 17.32 20.14 -9.80
CA ILE A 179 18.49 19.40 -10.26
C ILE A 179 18.15 18.52 -11.46
N ASP A 180 18.90 18.66 -12.57
CA ASP A 180 18.74 17.85 -13.78
C ASP A 180 17.29 17.82 -14.36
N GLY A 181 16.57 18.92 -14.19
CA GLY A 181 15.17 19.08 -14.61
C GLY A 181 14.15 18.44 -13.66
N TYR A 182 14.57 17.92 -12.51
CA TYR A 182 13.71 17.49 -11.43
C TYR A 182 13.48 18.62 -10.42
N VAL A 183 12.24 18.77 -9.99
CA VAL A 183 11.89 19.50 -8.78
C VAL A 183 12.20 18.59 -7.60
N TYR A 184 13.10 19.03 -6.72
CA TYR A 184 13.48 18.31 -5.51
C TYR A 184 12.86 18.97 -4.28
N THR A 185 12.26 18.14 -3.42
CA THR A 185 11.82 18.58 -2.09
C THR A 185 12.18 17.57 -1.01
N LYS A 186 12.49 18.07 0.18
CA LYS A 186 12.65 17.29 1.41
C LYS A 186 11.72 17.81 2.50
N TYR A 187 10.90 16.93 3.05
CA TYR A 187 9.99 17.21 4.14
C TYR A 187 10.24 16.30 5.34
N GLN A 188 9.97 16.81 6.54
CA GLN A 188 9.76 15.98 7.72
C GLN A 188 8.26 15.74 7.86
N CYS A 189 7.84 14.48 7.81
CA CYS A 189 6.43 14.10 7.79
C CYS A 189 5.74 14.39 9.12
N ASN A 190 4.45 14.72 9.03
CA ASN A 190 3.56 14.70 10.18
C ASN A 190 2.94 13.32 10.34
N SER A 191 2.46 13.01 11.54
CA SER A 191 1.58 11.88 11.75
C SER A 191 0.16 12.23 11.30
N TRP A 192 -0.34 11.56 10.25
CA TRP A 192 -1.71 11.78 9.76
C TRP A 192 -2.76 11.60 10.85
N SER A 193 -2.57 10.60 11.70
CA SER A 193 -3.51 10.21 12.74
C SER A 193 -3.59 11.19 13.92
N HIS A 194 -2.98 12.37 13.82
CA HIS A 194 -3.00 13.39 14.87
C HIS A 194 -3.55 14.71 14.32
N ILE A 195 -3.87 15.64 15.22
CA ILE A 195 -4.34 16.97 14.86
C ILE A 195 -3.50 18.09 15.49
N ASP A 196 -2.38 17.75 16.12
CA ASP A 196 -1.52 18.64 16.90
C ASP A 196 -0.16 18.93 16.22
N ASN A 197 -0.05 18.71 14.90
CA ASN A 197 1.17 18.91 14.11
C ASN A 197 2.35 18.04 14.59
N ARG A 198 2.07 16.78 14.92
CA ARG A 198 3.05 15.82 15.43
C ARG A 198 4.05 15.41 14.35
N LEU A 199 5.20 16.07 14.34
CA LEU A 199 6.34 15.70 13.49
C LEU A 199 6.88 14.32 13.87
N LEU A 200 7.18 13.53 12.86
CA LEU A 200 7.77 12.20 13.00
C LEU A 200 9.25 12.22 12.60
N GLU A 201 10.04 11.27 13.11
CA GLU A 201 11.41 11.01 12.62
C GLU A 201 11.35 10.21 11.31
N PHE A 202 10.60 10.76 10.35
CA PHE A 202 10.37 10.22 9.03
C PHE A 202 10.55 11.36 8.03
N TYR A 203 11.52 11.19 7.13
CA TYR A 203 11.89 12.19 6.15
C TYR A 203 11.54 11.68 4.76
N TYR A 204 10.81 12.51 4.03
CA TYR A 204 10.39 12.23 2.67
C TYR A 204 11.14 13.13 1.72
N GLU A 205 11.93 12.54 0.84
CA GLU A 205 12.57 13.23 -0.27
C GLU A 205 11.95 12.76 -1.57
N GLN A 206 11.69 13.70 -2.47
CA GLN A 206 11.20 13.39 -3.82
C GLN A 206 11.88 14.22 -4.89
N TRP A 207 11.92 13.62 -6.08
CA TRP A 207 12.33 14.22 -7.33
C TRP A 207 11.20 14.01 -8.32
N VAL A 208 10.60 15.12 -8.75
CA VAL A 208 9.45 15.10 -9.65
C VAL A 208 9.84 15.72 -10.99
N LYS A 209 9.51 15.05 -12.09
CA LYS A 209 9.74 15.56 -13.45
C LYS A 209 8.58 15.24 -14.37
N LEU A 210 8.15 16.23 -15.15
CA LEU A 210 7.19 16.08 -16.23
C LEU A 210 7.92 15.76 -17.54
N ASP A 211 7.50 14.70 -18.21
CA ASP A 211 7.98 14.28 -19.54
C ASP A 211 6.77 13.96 -20.44
N GLY A 212 6.38 14.93 -21.27
CA GLY A 212 5.22 14.80 -22.15
C GLY A 212 3.92 14.50 -21.40
N ASN A 213 3.38 13.30 -21.59
CA ASN A 213 2.17 12.80 -20.93
C ASN A 213 2.44 12.00 -19.64
N LYS A 214 3.68 12.03 -19.13
CA LYS A 214 4.14 11.24 -17.98
C LYS A 214 4.70 12.15 -16.90
N VAL A 215 4.42 11.81 -15.65
CA VAL A 215 5.07 12.41 -14.48
C VAL A 215 5.89 11.32 -13.81
N HIS A 216 7.20 11.53 -13.72
CA HIS A 216 8.12 10.63 -13.05
C HIS A 216 8.38 11.12 -11.63
N VAL A 217 8.22 10.23 -10.66
CA VAL A 217 8.52 10.50 -9.25
C VAL A 217 9.54 9.48 -8.76
N LYS A 218 10.66 9.99 -8.24
CA LYS A 218 11.63 9.21 -7.46
C LYS A 218 11.50 9.63 -6.01
N THR A 219 11.61 8.70 -5.07
CA THR A 219 11.54 9.02 -3.65
C THR A 219 12.63 8.32 -2.86
N ARG A 220 13.04 8.98 -1.78
CA ARG A 220 13.86 8.42 -0.71
C ARG A 220 13.14 8.67 0.62
N LEU A 221 12.77 7.61 1.30
CA LEU A 221 12.15 7.62 2.61
C LEU A 221 13.21 7.28 3.64
N THR A 222 13.44 8.12 4.63
CA THR A 222 14.39 7.83 5.72
C THR A 222 13.67 7.84 7.05
N HIS A 223 13.80 6.75 7.79
CA HIS A 223 13.07 6.52 9.02
C HIS A 223 14.01 6.23 10.18
N GLN A 224 13.75 6.88 11.32
CA GLN A 224 14.60 6.84 12.51
C GLN A 224 13.74 6.85 13.79
N ARG A 225 12.87 5.85 14.00
CA ARG A 225 12.01 5.81 15.19
C ARG A 225 12.80 5.59 16.48
N PRO A 226 12.46 6.27 17.59
CA PRO A 226 13.16 6.11 18.86
C PRO A 226 12.82 4.80 19.60
N ASP A 227 11.61 4.25 19.48
CA ASP A 227 11.18 3.08 20.28
C ASP A 227 11.89 1.75 19.91
N LYS A 228 12.61 1.73 18.77
CA LYS A 228 13.30 0.56 18.19
C LYS A 228 12.48 -0.74 18.21
N THR A 229 11.16 -0.68 18.22
CA THR A 229 10.29 -1.86 18.32
C THR A 229 10.11 -2.49 16.94
N PHE A 230 10.18 -3.83 16.88
CA PHE A 230 9.83 -4.59 15.68
C PHE A 230 8.32 -4.71 15.57
N TYR A 231 7.73 -4.14 14.53
CA TYR A 231 6.30 -4.25 14.25
C TYR A 231 6.03 -5.23 13.11
N ARG A 232 4.81 -5.78 13.10
CA ARG A 232 4.34 -6.61 12.01
C ARG A 232 4.41 -5.87 10.67
N ALA A 233 4.40 -6.61 9.58
CA ALA A 233 4.24 -6.02 8.27
C ALA A 233 2.85 -5.41 8.12
N TYR A 234 2.78 -4.25 7.47
CA TYR A 234 1.53 -3.60 7.09
C TYR A 234 1.46 -3.42 5.58
N SER A 235 0.24 -3.36 5.07
CA SER A 235 -0.02 -2.84 3.73
C SER A 235 0.39 -1.39 3.69
N GLN A 236 1.30 -1.04 2.79
CA GLN A 236 1.71 0.32 2.51
C GLN A 236 0.85 0.90 1.40
N GLU A 237 1.01 2.20 1.13
CA GLU A 237 0.35 2.92 0.03
C GLU A 237 1.44 3.52 -0.88
N TRP A 238 2.13 2.65 -1.63
CA TRP A 238 3.42 2.95 -2.27
C TRP A 238 3.44 2.73 -3.79
N PRO A 239 2.85 3.61 -4.63
CA PRO A 239 2.22 4.89 -4.31
C PRO A 239 0.70 4.83 -4.15
N PHE A 240 0.09 5.93 -3.72
CA PHE A 240 -1.35 6.17 -3.82
C PHE A 240 -1.68 7.46 -4.56
N ALA A 241 -2.93 7.57 -5.01
CA ALA A 241 -3.51 8.81 -5.50
C ALA A 241 -4.99 8.90 -5.17
N MET A 242 -5.39 10.09 -4.74
CA MET A 242 -6.77 10.50 -4.54
C MET A 242 -7.20 11.28 -5.77
N ILE A 243 -7.89 10.63 -6.71
CA ILE A 243 -8.24 11.21 -8.01
C ILE A 243 -9.60 11.91 -7.91
N ALA A 244 -9.69 13.16 -8.35
CA ALA A 244 -10.90 13.98 -8.24
C ALA A 244 -12.08 13.36 -9.02
N GLY A 245 -13.20 13.14 -8.32
CA GLY A 245 -14.45 12.61 -8.88
C GLY A 245 -14.63 11.08 -8.79
N VAL A 246 -15.88 10.62 -9.00
CA VAL A 246 -16.20 9.19 -9.11
C VAL A 246 -15.88 8.73 -10.51
N ARG A 247 -14.99 7.76 -10.60
CA ARG A 247 -14.47 7.27 -11.87
C ARG A 247 -14.35 5.76 -11.81
N SER A 248 -14.46 5.12 -12.98
CA SER A 248 -14.17 3.70 -13.09
C SER A 248 -12.67 3.48 -13.19
N VAL A 249 -12.21 2.39 -12.61
CA VAL A 249 -10.82 1.92 -12.70
C VAL A 249 -10.68 0.82 -13.75
N ARG A 250 -9.49 0.73 -14.35
CA ARG A 250 -9.03 -0.27 -15.32
C ARG A 250 -7.74 -0.91 -14.80
N PHE A 251 -7.62 -2.22 -14.94
CA PHE A 251 -6.42 -2.98 -14.57
C PHE A 251 -6.42 -4.35 -15.28
N TYR A 252 -5.28 -5.03 -15.28
CA TYR A 252 -5.18 -6.38 -15.83
C TYR A 252 -4.82 -7.40 -14.74
N ASN A 253 -5.71 -8.36 -14.49
CA ASN A 253 -5.53 -9.49 -13.57
C ASN A 253 -5.74 -10.85 -14.26
N GLY A 254 -5.60 -10.90 -15.59
CA GLY A 254 -5.76 -12.10 -16.40
C GLY A 254 -4.49 -12.94 -16.51
N SER A 255 -4.62 -14.12 -17.13
CA SER A 255 -3.56 -15.14 -17.21
C SER A 255 -2.53 -14.94 -18.34
N ARG A 256 -2.71 -13.91 -19.17
CA ARG A 256 -1.82 -13.58 -20.30
C ARG A 256 -1.25 -12.16 -20.16
N PRO A 257 -0.50 -11.87 -19.07
CA PRO A 257 0.04 -10.53 -18.88
C PRO A 257 1.04 -10.19 -19.97
N PHE A 258 1.11 -8.89 -20.27
CA PHE A 258 2.04 -8.33 -21.26
C PHE A 258 1.70 -8.69 -22.72
N THR A 259 0.44 -9.03 -23.02
CA THR A 259 0.01 -9.38 -24.39
C THR A 259 -1.09 -8.46 -24.95
N MET A 260 -1.38 -7.33 -24.29
CA MET A 260 -2.50 -6.45 -24.63
C MET A 260 -3.88 -7.12 -24.56
N ASP A 261 -4.02 -8.18 -23.75
CA ASP A 261 -5.29 -8.87 -23.55
C ASP A 261 -6.29 -7.99 -22.76
N GLN A 262 -7.59 -8.29 -22.85
CA GLN A 262 -8.65 -7.41 -22.32
C GLN A 262 -8.49 -7.14 -20.81
N THR A 263 -8.55 -5.86 -20.42
CA THR A 263 -8.53 -5.46 -19.01
C THR A 263 -9.87 -5.65 -18.31
N SER A 264 -9.81 -5.85 -17.00
CA SER A 264 -10.93 -5.75 -16.09
C SER A 264 -11.26 -4.28 -15.79
N ALA A 265 -12.49 -4.06 -15.31
CA ALA A 265 -12.92 -2.73 -14.89
C ALA A 265 -13.95 -2.76 -13.79
N SER A 266 -13.98 -1.68 -13.02
CA SER A 266 -14.94 -1.50 -11.95
C SER A 266 -15.27 -0.04 -11.76
N ASN A 267 -16.53 0.26 -11.51
CA ASN A 267 -16.99 1.58 -11.11
C ASN A 267 -17.02 1.75 -9.58
N GLY A 268 -16.45 0.82 -8.81
CA GLY A 268 -16.38 0.90 -7.34
C GLY A 268 -17.70 0.68 -6.59
N VAL A 269 -18.82 0.41 -7.28
CA VAL A 269 -20.13 0.18 -6.65
C VAL A 269 -20.40 -1.32 -6.56
N GLU A 270 -20.63 -1.85 -5.35
CA GLU A 270 -21.10 -3.23 -5.15
C GLU A 270 -22.58 -3.38 -5.53
N ARG A 271 -23.42 -2.52 -4.96
CA ARG A 271 -24.88 -2.52 -5.10
C ARG A 271 -25.48 -1.22 -4.58
N ILE A 272 -26.77 -1.02 -4.86
CA ILE A 272 -27.56 0.08 -4.33
C ILE A 272 -28.67 -0.51 -3.46
N VAL A 273 -28.79 -0.07 -2.22
CA VAL A 273 -29.83 -0.50 -1.27
C VAL A 273 -30.58 0.73 -0.79
N ASN A 274 -31.88 0.82 -1.10
CA ASN A 274 -32.74 1.96 -0.72
C ASN A 274 -32.13 3.33 -1.09
N GLY A 275 -31.52 3.43 -2.27
CA GLY A 275 -30.85 4.66 -2.74
C GLY A 275 -29.47 4.93 -2.13
N THR A 276 -28.99 4.09 -1.22
CA THR A 276 -27.64 4.17 -0.63
C THR A 276 -26.68 3.29 -1.43
N TYR A 277 -25.55 3.86 -1.85
CA TYR A 277 -24.48 3.09 -2.49
C TYR A 277 -23.70 2.28 -1.46
N ILE A 278 -23.54 0.98 -1.73
CA ILE A 278 -22.54 0.14 -1.07
C ILE A 278 -21.33 0.08 -1.99
N VAL A 279 -20.20 0.59 -1.53
CA VAL A 279 -18.99 0.81 -2.36
C VAL A 279 -17.92 -0.25 -2.13
N HIS A 280 -16.77 -0.10 -2.77
CA HIS A 280 -15.63 -0.98 -2.60
C HIS A 280 -15.16 -1.05 -1.15
N GLN A 281 -14.93 -2.27 -0.66
CA GLN A 281 -14.52 -2.52 0.74
C GLN A 281 -13.04 -2.19 1.02
N LEU A 282 -12.34 -1.51 0.11
CA LEU A 282 -10.90 -1.21 0.17
C LEU A 282 -9.98 -2.43 0.28
N THR A 283 -10.49 -3.65 0.14
CA THR A 283 -9.70 -4.89 0.27
C THR A 283 -8.75 -5.04 -0.93
N PRO A 284 -7.42 -5.07 -0.67
CA PRO A 284 -6.42 -5.25 -1.72
C PRO A 284 -6.57 -6.56 -2.50
N PHE A 285 -6.07 -6.57 -3.73
CA PHE A 285 -6.08 -7.72 -4.63
C PHE A 285 -4.91 -7.68 -5.61
N GLN A 286 -4.64 -8.81 -6.26
CA GLN A 286 -3.48 -8.99 -7.13
C GLN A 286 -3.81 -8.65 -8.58
N ILE A 287 -2.84 -8.06 -9.27
CA ILE A 287 -2.88 -7.79 -10.72
C ILE A 287 -1.66 -8.41 -11.40
N THR A 288 -1.76 -8.74 -12.68
CA THR A 288 -0.69 -9.44 -13.43
C THR A 288 0.11 -8.50 -14.33
N GLU A 289 -0.34 -7.26 -14.51
CA GLU A 289 0.44 -6.16 -15.07
C GLU A 289 0.55 -5.04 -14.03
N PRO A 290 1.73 -4.40 -13.86
CA PRO A 290 1.98 -3.53 -12.71
C PRO A 290 1.46 -2.11 -12.93
N TRP A 291 0.16 -1.97 -13.15
CA TRP A 291 -0.51 -0.68 -13.30
C TRP A 291 -2.01 -0.73 -12.95
N ILE A 292 -2.53 0.41 -12.50
CA ILE A 292 -3.97 0.66 -12.39
C ILE A 292 -4.26 2.04 -12.96
N GLY A 293 -5.32 2.15 -13.76
CA GLY A 293 -5.74 3.39 -14.40
C GLY A 293 -7.15 3.80 -14.01
N THR A 294 -7.39 5.09 -13.90
CA THR A 294 -8.70 5.66 -13.61
C THR A 294 -9.19 6.45 -14.82
N ILE A 295 -10.41 6.21 -15.29
CA ILE A 295 -10.96 6.87 -16.48
C ILE A 295 -11.29 8.33 -16.15
N ILE A 296 -10.57 9.25 -16.78
CA ILE A 296 -10.67 10.69 -16.54
C ILE A 296 -11.53 11.44 -17.57
N GLY A 297 -11.84 10.81 -18.70
CA GLY A 297 -12.64 11.42 -19.77
C GLY A 297 -12.40 10.72 -21.10
N ALA A 298 -12.42 11.49 -22.19
CA ALA A 298 -12.16 10.99 -23.54
C ALA A 298 -10.92 11.66 -24.16
N ASN A 299 -10.24 10.94 -25.05
CA ASN A 299 -9.20 11.53 -25.90
C ASN A 299 -9.82 12.28 -27.09
N PRO A 300 -9.10 13.21 -27.76
CA PRO A 300 -9.64 14.00 -28.87
C PRO A 300 -10.16 13.16 -30.05
N GLY A 301 -9.62 11.96 -30.27
CA GLY A 301 -10.08 11.01 -31.29
C GLY A 301 -11.16 10.04 -30.82
N GLY A 302 -11.75 10.26 -29.64
CA GLY A 302 -12.61 9.29 -28.96
C GLY A 302 -11.82 8.26 -28.15
N GLY A 303 -12.53 7.37 -27.47
CA GLY A 303 -11.95 6.38 -26.55
C GLY A 303 -11.59 6.95 -25.18
N GLU A 304 -11.42 6.05 -24.22
CA GLU A 304 -11.18 6.41 -22.82
C GLU A 304 -9.79 7.06 -22.66
N ARG A 305 -9.76 8.15 -21.90
CA ARG A 305 -8.53 8.76 -21.39
C ARG A 305 -8.42 8.43 -19.92
N LEU A 306 -7.25 7.99 -19.49
CA LEU A 306 -7.00 7.54 -18.12
C LEU A 306 -5.84 8.31 -17.50
N ILE A 307 -5.84 8.40 -16.17
CA ILE A 307 -4.62 8.60 -15.38
C ILE A 307 -4.23 7.25 -14.79
N ALA A 308 -3.07 6.72 -15.13
CA ALA A 308 -2.55 5.46 -14.62
C ALA A 308 -1.35 5.66 -13.72
N MET A 309 -1.28 4.87 -12.66
CA MET A 309 -0.09 4.73 -11.82
C MET A 309 0.62 3.42 -12.14
N THR A 310 1.95 3.43 -12.13
CA THR A 310 2.79 2.24 -12.34
C THR A 310 4.11 2.36 -11.59
N CYS A 311 4.62 1.23 -11.08
CA CYS A 311 5.96 1.05 -10.54
C CYS A 311 6.37 -0.43 -10.69
N SER A 312 7.64 -0.76 -10.45
CA SER A 312 8.17 -2.10 -10.73
C SER A 312 7.55 -3.23 -9.91
N ASP A 313 6.99 -2.92 -8.73
CA ASP A 313 6.39 -3.89 -7.80
C ASP A 313 4.87 -3.69 -7.61
N PHE A 314 4.19 -3.01 -8.54
CA PHE A 314 2.75 -2.71 -8.49
C PHE A 314 1.86 -3.94 -8.79
N TYR A 315 2.10 -5.08 -8.17
CA TYR A 315 1.32 -6.31 -8.41
C TYR A 315 0.21 -6.55 -7.38
N HIS A 316 0.09 -5.68 -6.39
CA HIS A 316 -0.96 -5.73 -5.38
C HIS A 316 -1.56 -4.34 -5.21
N THR A 317 -2.85 -4.22 -5.47
CA THR A 317 -3.51 -2.92 -5.61
C THR A 317 -4.77 -2.87 -4.78
N THR A 318 -5.22 -1.67 -4.47
CA THR A 318 -6.58 -1.42 -4.00
C THR A 318 -7.11 -0.15 -4.63
N TYR A 319 -8.43 -0.04 -4.65
CA TYR A 319 -9.11 1.19 -5.07
C TYR A 319 -10.40 1.34 -4.26
N ASN A 320 -10.94 2.56 -4.25
CA ASN A 320 -12.24 2.86 -3.68
C ASN A 320 -12.80 4.15 -4.26
N ILE A 321 -14.08 4.38 -4.05
CA ILE A 321 -14.75 5.64 -4.38
C ILE A 321 -15.46 6.17 -3.14
N ASN A 322 -15.50 7.49 -3.00
CA ASN A 322 -16.16 8.15 -1.88
C ASN A 322 -17.00 9.35 -2.35
N ALA A 323 -17.99 9.73 -1.53
CA ALA A 323 -18.93 10.82 -1.75
C ALA A 323 -19.57 10.82 -3.16
N ILE A 324 -20.04 9.65 -3.59
CA ILE A 324 -20.61 9.43 -4.93
C ILE A 324 -21.75 10.39 -5.26
N HIS A 325 -22.59 10.69 -4.26
CA HIS A 325 -23.79 11.52 -4.44
C HIS A 325 -23.49 12.98 -4.79
N SER A 326 -22.27 13.47 -4.53
CA SER A 326 -21.91 14.86 -4.80
C SER A 326 -21.58 15.11 -6.28
N TYR A 327 -21.21 14.06 -7.05
CA TYR A 327 -20.83 14.15 -8.47
C TYR A 327 -19.85 15.30 -8.77
N ASP A 328 -18.93 15.55 -7.86
CA ASP A 328 -17.99 16.66 -7.94
C ASP A 328 -16.68 16.20 -8.57
N PHE A 329 -16.14 16.96 -9.51
CA PHE A 329 -14.87 16.65 -10.19
C PHE A 329 -13.80 17.71 -9.89
N SER A 330 -14.09 18.66 -8.99
CA SER A 330 -13.12 19.65 -8.54
C SER A 330 -12.05 19.01 -7.65
N GLU A 331 -10.85 19.62 -7.65
CA GLU A 331 -9.77 19.16 -6.77
C GLU A 331 -10.10 19.39 -5.29
N ASP A 332 -10.99 20.31 -4.95
CA ASP A 332 -11.41 20.62 -3.58
C ASP A 332 -12.75 19.96 -3.19
N GLY A 333 -13.32 19.18 -4.10
CA GLY A 333 -14.58 18.50 -3.95
C GLY A 333 -14.52 17.28 -3.03
N PRO A 334 -15.65 16.83 -2.46
CA PRO A 334 -15.68 15.67 -1.58
C PRO A 334 -15.54 14.33 -2.30
N THR A 335 -15.84 14.31 -3.60
CA THR A 335 -15.87 13.10 -4.41
C THR A 335 -14.47 12.72 -4.88
N VAL A 336 -14.12 11.46 -4.65
CA VAL A 336 -12.78 10.95 -4.96
C VAL A 336 -12.82 9.49 -5.39
N THR A 337 -11.92 9.14 -6.31
CA THR A 337 -11.52 7.77 -6.62
C THR A 337 -10.11 7.55 -6.08
N TYR A 338 -10.00 6.76 -5.03
CA TYR A 338 -8.73 6.34 -4.44
C TYR A 338 -8.20 5.13 -5.21
N SER A 339 -6.90 5.11 -5.49
CA SER A 339 -6.17 3.95 -6.00
C SER A 339 -4.78 3.90 -5.36
N SER A 340 -4.25 2.72 -5.07
CA SER A 340 -2.90 2.56 -4.53
C SER A 340 -2.25 1.23 -4.88
N ASN A 341 -0.91 1.21 -4.87
CA ASN A 341 -0.12 0.00 -4.71
C ASN A 341 -0.04 -0.32 -3.21
N ALA A 342 -0.28 -1.59 -2.89
CA ALA A 342 -0.50 -2.08 -1.53
C ALA A 342 0.57 -3.09 -1.08
N PRO A 343 1.89 -2.85 -1.27
CA PRO A 343 2.88 -3.85 -0.91
C PRO A 343 2.95 -4.02 0.61
N GLN A 344 3.44 -5.18 1.06
CA GLN A 344 3.58 -5.49 2.49
C GLN A 344 5.02 -5.27 2.91
N TYR A 345 5.24 -4.49 3.98
CA TYR A 345 6.58 -4.20 4.49
C TYR A 345 6.60 -4.13 6.01
N HIS A 346 7.70 -4.61 6.59
CA HIS A 346 8.11 -4.24 7.94
C HIS A 346 8.74 -2.85 7.88
N LEU A 347 8.03 -1.84 8.37
CA LEU A 347 8.55 -0.49 8.48
C LEU A 347 9.47 -0.40 9.72
N ASP A 348 10.67 -0.97 9.56
CA ASP A 348 11.70 -1.02 10.60
C ASP A 348 12.02 0.37 11.15
N SER A 349 12.48 0.42 12.40
CA SER A 349 12.74 1.68 13.09
C SER A 349 13.83 2.52 12.42
N ASP A 350 14.81 1.89 11.77
CA ASP A 350 15.97 2.57 11.20
C ASP A 350 16.25 2.04 9.80
N ASN A 351 15.71 2.70 8.78
CA ASN A 351 15.89 2.25 7.41
C ASN A 351 15.73 3.40 6.42
N THR A 352 16.26 3.19 5.22
CA THR A 352 16.04 4.07 4.08
C THR A 352 15.50 3.26 2.91
N TRP A 353 14.33 3.65 2.41
CA TRP A 353 13.69 3.04 1.25
C TRP A 353 13.75 3.95 0.05
N TYR A 354 14.02 3.36 -1.10
CA TYR A 354 14.00 4.02 -2.39
C TYR A 354 12.80 3.51 -3.19
N ARG A 355 11.99 4.42 -3.72
CA ARG A 355 10.88 4.07 -4.60
C ARG A 355 10.92 4.91 -5.86
N ASP A 356 10.28 4.39 -6.89
CA ASP A 356 9.98 5.14 -8.07
C ASP A 356 8.65 4.71 -8.66
N TYR A 357 7.94 5.68 -9.19
CA TYR A 357 6.66 5.46 -9.84
C TYR A 357 6.41 6.53 -10.89
N SER A 358 5.47 6.25 -11.78
CA SER A 358 5.05 7.20 -12.80
C SER A 358 3.52 7.33 -12.81
N TYR A 359 3.06 8.56 -13.07
CA TYR A 359 1.72 8.81 -13.61
C TYR A 359 1.79 8.89 -15.13
N ILE A 360 0.82 8.31 -15.83
CA ILE A 360 0.70 8.36 -17.28
C ILE A 360 -0.72 8.78 -17.62
N VAL A 361 -0.88 9.83 -18.42
CA VAL A 361 -2.20 10.36 -18.80
C VAL A 361 -2.46 10.16 -20.29
N ASP A 362 -3.10 9.05 -20.64
CA ASP A 362 -3.38 8.68 -22.03
C ASP A 362 -4.47 7.59 -22.15
N ASN A 363 -4.65 7.03 -23.35
CA ASN A 363 -5.41 5.81 -23.57
C ASN A 363 -4.68 4.55 -23.05
N GLU A 364 -5.44 3.47 -22.85
CA GLU A 364 -4.94 2.21 -22.29
C GLU A 364 -3.75 1.63 -23.08
N LYS A 365 -3.79 1.69 -24.42
CA LYS A 365 -2.74 1.12 -25.26
C LYS A 365 -1.40 1.82 -25.03
N GLU A 366 -1.39 3.14 -24.94
CA GLU A 366 -0.17 3.92 -24.67
C GLU A 366 0.36 3.65 -23.25
N ILE A 367 -0.54 3.56 -22.27
CA ILE A 367 -0.19 3.21 -20.88
C ILE A 367 0.50 1.84 -20.85
N ARG A 368 -0.13 0.80 -21.43
CA ARG A 368 0.43 -0.56 -21.43
C ARG A 368 1.71 -0.66 -22.24
N THR A 369 1.83 0.08 -23.34
CA THR A 369 3.08 0.15 -24.12
C THR A 369 4.23 0.67 -23.27
N TYR A 370 4.00 1.72 -22.48
CA TYR A 370 5.00 2.21 -21.53
C TYR A 370 5.30 1.18 -20.42
N VAL A 371 4.27 0.59 -19.81
CA VAL A 371 4.45 -0.40 -18.73
C VAL A 371 5.28 -1.59 -19.21
N TYR A 372 5.05 -2.06 -20.44
CA TYR A 372 5.73 -3.25 -20.97
C TYR A 372 7.20 -2.99 -21.33
N SER A 373 7.56 -1.74 -21.57
CA SER A 373 8.94 -1.33 -21.83
C SER A 373 9.76 -1.12 -20.54
N GLN A 374 9.12 -1.11 -19.37
CA GLN A 374 9.82 -0.99 -18.10
C GLN A 374 10.51 -2.30 -17.72
N ALA A 375 11.62 -2.17 -16.99
CA ALA A 375 12.28 -3.30 -16.37
C ALA A 375 11.34 -3.99 -15.37
N ARG A 376 11.37 -5.33 -15.35
CA ARG A 376 10.53 -6.14 -14.47
C ARG A 376 11.28 -7.38 -14.03
N LYS A 377 10.89 -7.89 -12.87
CA LYS A 377 11.40 -9.16 -12.34
C LYS A 377 10.61 -10.32 -12.94
N ASP A 378 11.12 -10.86 -14.04
CA ASP A 378 10.49 -11.95 -14.80
C ASP A 378 10.54 -13.31 -14.08
N LYS A 379 11.40 -13.45 -13.07
CA LYS A 379 11.58 -14.65 -12.24
C LYS A 379 11.59 -14.35 -10.75
N PRO A 380 11.11 -15.26 -9.88
CA PRO A 380 11.09 -15.07 -8.44
C PRO A 380 12.47 -15.29 -7.78
N ASP A 381 13.53 -14.64 -8.26
CA ASP A 381 14.90 -14.78 -7.75
C ASP A 381 15.24 -13.75 -6.66
N PHE A 382 15.25 -14.18 -5.41
CA PHE A 382 15.50 -13.35 -4.22
C PHE A 382 16.78 -13.81 -3.52
N ALA A 383 17.82 -12.98 -3.57
CA ALA A 383 18.99 -13.11 -2.71
C ALA A 383 18.81 -12.21 -1.48
N PHE A 384 18.99 -12.79 -0.29
CA PHE A 384 18.92 -12.09 0.99
C PHE A 384 20.32 -11.64 1.39
N THR A 385 20.67 -10.43 1.01
CA THR A 385 22.02 -9.87 1.21
C THR A 385 21.94 -8.57 2.01
N LYS A 386 23.07 -8.06 2.50
CA LYS A 386 23.14 -6.71 3.09
C LYS A 386 22.55 -5.63 2.18
N LYS A 387 22.72 -5.80 0.86
CA LYS A 387 22.22 -4.90 -0.16
C LYS A 387 20.72 -5.03 -0.38
N ASN A 388 20.21 -6.25 -0.46
CA ASN A 388 18.82 -6.52 -0.86
C ASN A 388 17.86 -6.59 0.33
N GLY A 389 18.38 -6.74 1.55
CA GLY A 389 17.58 -6.97 2.74
C GLY A 389 16.66 -8.18 2.59
N ARG A 390 15.41 -8.03 3.02
CA ARG A 390 14.32 -9.00 2.84
C ARG A 390 13.87 -9.12 1.40
N ASN A 391 14.28 -8.23 0.49
CA ASN A 391 13.90 -8.25 -0.91
C ASN A 391 12.35 -8.29 -1.09
N GLY A 392 11.65 -7.52 -0.25
CA GLY A 392 10.18 -7.45 -0.19
C GLY A 392 9.49 -8.63 0.51
N TRP A 393 10.23 -9.62 1.02
CA TRP A 393 9.65 -10.67 1.85
C TRP A 393 9.25 -10.12 3.21
N TYR A 394 8.23 -10.75 3.81
CA TYR A 394 7.71 -10.33 5.10
C TYR A 394 7.18 -11.49 5.93
N ILE A 395 7.10 -11.25 7.24
CA ILE A 395 6.66 -12.19 8.26
C ILE A 395 5.18 -11.89 8.57
N VAL A 396 4.37 -12.95 8.61
CA VAL A 396 2.96 -12.89 8.99
C VAL A 396 2.73 -13.80 10.20
N ASP A 397 1.78 -13.40 11.06
CA ASP A 397 1.25 -14.22 12.16
C ASP A 397 2.30 -14.64 13.21
N GLY A 398 3.21 -13.72 13.57
CA GLY A 398 4.02 -13.80 14.79
C GLY A 398 5.45 -14.28 14.56
N GLY A 399 6.37 -13.34 14.38
CA GLY A 399 7.80 -13.59 14.28
C GLY A 399 8.56 -12.27 14.15
N HIS A 400 9.88 -12.35 14.28
CA HIS A 400 10.79 -11.22 14.13
C HIS A 400 12.10 -11.64 13.49
N ASP A 401 12.89 -10.67 13.04
CA ASP A 401 14.21 -10.89 12.47
C ASP A 401 15.22 -9.86 12.95
N GLN A 402 16.40 -9.84 12.33
CA GLN A 402 17.49 -8.90 12.65
C GLN A 402 17.24 -7.42 12.29
N LYS A 403 16.11 -7.07 11.68
CA LYS A 403 15.83 -5.79 11.02
C LYS A 403 16.74 -5.46 9.84
N GLU A 404 16.27 -4.57 8.97
CA GLU A 404 17.10 -3.93 7.97
C GLU A 404 17.76 -2.65 8.53
N PRO A 405 18.94 -2.27 8.00
CA PRO A 405 19.77 -3.01 7.05
C PRO A 405 20.42 -4.26 7.68
N PHE A 406 20.53 -5.34 6.91
CA PHE A 406 21.14 -6.58 7.40
C PHE A 406 22.65 -6.39 7.68
N GLN A 407 23.14 -7.09 8.69
CA GLN A 407 24.57 -7.08 9.06
C GLN A 407 25.39 -8.17 8.34
N ARG A 408 24.71 -9.16 7.77
CA ARG A 408 25.29 -10.31 7.05
C ARG A 408 24.43 -10.62 5.84
N ASP A 409 24.96 -11.41 4.91
CA ASP A 409 24.24 -11.81 3.70
C ASP A 409 23.31 -12.99 3.97
N ASN A 410 22.32 -12.76 4.85
CA ASN A 410 21.29 -13.72 5.22
C ASN A 410 20.07 -13.01 5.82
N TRP A 411 18.90 -13.65 5.75
CA TRP A 411 17.69 -13.29 6.48
C TRP A 411 17.42 -14.32 7.58
N THR A 412 17.55 -13.93 8.85
CA THR A 412 17.34 -14.82 10.01
C THR A 412 16.02 -14.46 10.67
N VAL A 413 15.04 -15.36 10.57
CA VAL A 413 13.72 -15.19 11.17
C VAL A 413 13.55 -16.12 12.35
N THR A 414 13.08 -15.57 13.47
CA THR A 414 12.60 -16.33 14.63
C THR A 414 11.07 -16.36 14.61
N TYR A 415 10.50 -17.54 14.75
CA TYR A 415 9.06 -17.74 14.80
C TYR A 415 8.58 -17.65 16.25
N ASP A 416 7.90 -16.55 16.56
CA ASP A 416 7.33 -16.28 17.88
C ASP A 416 5.94 -16.92 18.03
N GLY A 417 5.30 -17.23 16.91
CA GLY A 417 3.98 -17.83 16.84
C GLY A 417 2.83 -16.85 16.94
N LYS A 418 1.67 -17.33 16.51
CA LYS A 418 0.42 -16.55 16.51
C LYS A 418 -0.30 -16.71 17.84
N ALA A 419 -0.74 -15.60 18.43
CA ALA A 419 -1.64 -15.60 19.56
C ALA A 419 -3.10 -15.59 19.06
N ASP A 420 -3.69 -16.77 18.90
CA ASP A 420 -5.13 -16.89 18.59
C ASP A 420 -5.96 -16.93 19.90
N PRO A 421 -7.10 -16.23 19.99
CA PRO A 421 -7.92 -16.22 21.21
C PRO A 421 -8.31 -17.63 21.66
N GLY A 422 -7.96 -17.96 22.90
CA GLY A 422 -8.26 -19.27 23.49
C GLY A 422 -7.39 -20.43 23.00
N GLN A 423 -6.36 -20.15 22.19
CA GLN A 423 -5.38 -21.13 21.75
C GLN A 423 -3.99 -20.81 22.35
N PRO A 424 -3.17 -21.83 22.64
CA PRO A 424 -1.77 -21.60 23.00
C PRO A 424 -1.02 -20.96 21.82
N ILE A 425 -0.07 -20.08 22.13
CA ILE A 425 0.83 -19.49 21.12
C ILE A 425 1.59 -20.61 20.44
N SER A 426 1.56 -20.60 19.10
CA SER A 426 2.19 -21.65 18.30
C SER A 426 2.97 -21.05 17.12
N ALA A 427 4.25 -21.39 17.01
CA ALA A 427 5.10 -21.06 15.86
C ALA A 427 4.54 -21.61 14.54
N ARG A 428 3.64 -22.61 14.60
CA ARG A 428 2.94 -23.18 13.42
C ARG A 428 2.16 -22.12 12.62
N GLY A 429 1.70 -21.07 13.29
CA GLY A 429 0.95 -19.98 12.66
C GLY A 429 1.81 -19.04 11.81
N THR A 430 3.12 -18.97 12.09
CA THR A 430 4.05 -18.03 11.46
C THR A 430 4.32 -18.40 10.02
N LYS A 431 4.37 -17.40 9.13
CA LYS A 431 4.62 -17.60 7.70
C LYS A 431 5.61 -16.57 7.16
N LEU A 432 6.39 -16.97 6.17
CA LEU A 432 7.19 -16.04 5.36
C LEU A 432 6.56 -15.93 3.98
N LEU A 433 6.23 -14.72 3.57
CA LEU A 433 5.59 -14.45 2.30
C LEU A 433 6.54 -13.69 1.39
N SER A 434 6.61 -14.09 0.12
CA SER A 434 7.32 -13.33 -0.90
C SER A 434 6.61 -12.00 -1.18
N PRO A 435 7.28 -11.01 -1.79
CA PRO A 435 6.55 -9.91 -2.40
C PRO A 435 5.63 -10.43 -3.50
N TRP A 436 4.70 -9.56 -3.91
CA TRP A 436 3.81 -9.81 -5.03
C TRP A 436 4.56 -9.72 -6.36
N GLY A 437 4.17 -10.53 -7.34
CA GLY A 437 4.82 -10.55 -8.64
C GLY A 437 3.95 -11.15 -9.74
N SER A 438 4.50 -11.29 -10.94
CA SER A 438 3.80 -11.86 -12.08
C SER A 438 4.75 -12.80 -12.82
N TRP A 439 4.78 -14.07 -12.38
CA TRP A 439 5.72 -15.07 -12.89
C TRP A 439 4.97 -16.20 -13.57
N LYS A 440 5.15 -16.38 -14.88
CA LYS A 440 4.49 -17.48 -15.61
C LYS A 440 5.06 -18.81 -15.15
N SER A 441 4.20 -19.70 -14.68
CA SER A 441 4.62 -21.02 -14.20
C SER A 441 5.17 -21.91 -15.32
N SER A 442 4.90 -21.57 -16.59
CA SER A 442 5.49 -22.23 -17.76
C SER A 442 6.98 -21.96 -17.93
N ASP A 443 7.49 -20.86 -17.35
CA ASP A 443 8.85 -20.40 -17.58
C ASP A 443 9.83 -21.08 -16.62
N PHE A 444 9.32 -21.71 -15.55
CA PHE A 444 10.10 -22.47 -14.58
C PHE A 444 9.21 -23.50 -13.86
N ASN A 445 9.75 -24.69 -13.62
CA ASN A 445 9.08 -25.74 -12.85
C ASN A 445 9.82 -26.09 -11.55
N THR A 446 10.90 -25.37 -11.25
CA THR A 446 11.78 -25.64 -10.12
C THR A 446 12.20 -24.32 -9.49
N VAL A 447 12.19 -24.28 -8.16
CA VAL A 447 12.87 -23.25 -7.37
C VAL A 447 13.87 -23.90 -6.41
N TYR A 448 14.86 -23.14 -6.01
CA TYR A 448 15.89 -23.47 -5.04
C TYR A 448 15.68 -22.58 -3.82
N LEU A 449 15.66 -23.19 -2.65
CA LEU A 449 15.69 -22.52 -1.36
C LEU A 449 17.00 -22.88 -0.69
N LYS A 450 17.86 -21.89 -0.42
CA LYS A 450 19.08 -22.09 0.35
C LYS A 450 18.88 -21.53 1.74
N MET A 451 18.79 -22.42 2.72
CA MET A 451 18.49 -22.07 4.09
C MET A 451 19.10 -23.03 5.10
N ARG A 452 19.25 -22.54 6.31
CA ARG A 452 19.49 -23.31 7.53
C ARG A 452 18.23 -23.27 8.39
N TYR A 453 17.93 -24.40 9.03
CA TYR A 453 16.75 -24.55 9.88
C TYR A 453 17.15 -25.01 11.28
N SER A 454 16.50 -24.46 12.30
CA SER A 454 16.59 -24.94 13.67
C SER A 454 15.21 -24.95 14.34
N GLY A 455 14.68 -26.14 14.57
CA GLY A 455 13.35 -26.30 15.17
C GLY A 455 12.93 -27.77 15.27
N PRO A 456 11.78 -28.03 15.90
CA PRO A 456 11.29 -29.38 16.14
C PRO A 456 10.62 -30.02 14.90
N GLU A 457 10.22 -29.23 13.90
CA GLU A 457 9.58 -29.77 12.71
C GLU A 457 10.59 -30.45 11.78
N LYS A 458 10.11 -31.48 11.08
CA LYS A 458 10.90 -32.24 10.11
C LYS A 458 10.54 -31.89 8.67
N GLN A 459 9.50 -31.09 8.48
CA GLN A 459 8.97 -30.75 7.18
C GLN A 459 8.35 -29.35 7.18
N LEU A 460 8.68 -28.56 6.17
CA LEU A 460 8.01 -27.31 5.83
C LEU A 460 7.33 -27.44 4.46
N ARG A 461 6.61 -26.40 4.05
CA ARG A 461 5.91 -26.32 2.76
C ARG A 461 6.22 -25.02 2.05
N VAL A 462 6.34 -25.10 0.73
CA VAL A 462 6.18 -23.94 -0.14
C VAL A 462 4.79 -23.97 -0.74
N ASN A 463 4.00 -22.92 -0.51
CA ASN A 463 2.70 -22.70 -1.13
C ASN A 463 2.83 -21.61 -2.20
N TRP A 464 1.89 -21.57 -3.14
CA TRP A 464 1.80 -20.51 -4.14
C TRP A 464 0.37 -20.01 -4.33
N LEU A 465 0.27 -18.73 -4.70
CA LEU A 465 -0.99 -18.11 -5.12
C LEU A 465 -0.98 -17.90 -6.64
N LEU A 466 -2.09 -18.19 -7.31
CA LEU A 466 -2.26 -17.90 -8.73
C LEU A 466 -2.97 -16.56 -8.95
N ASP A 467 -2.78 -16.00 -10.14
CA ASP A 467 -3.56 -14.87 -10.65
C ASP A 467 -5.06 -15.07 -10.45
N GLY A 468 -5.75 -14.00 -10.04
CA GLY A 468 -7.19 -14.02 -9.83
C GLY A 468 -7.68 -14.94 -8.70
N GLN A 469 -6.81 -15.41 -7.80
CA GLN A 469 -7.21 -16.11 -6.58
C GLN A 469 -7.12 -15.22 -5.34
N ALA A 470 -8.08 -15.36 -4.43
CA ALA A 470 -7.95 -14.87 -3.07
C ALA A 470 -7.16 -15.86 -2.20
N ALA A 471 -6.27 -15.37 -1.33
CA ALA A 471 -5.38 -16.21 -0.54
C ALA A 471 -6.10 -17.04 0.54
N ASN A 472 -7.01 -16.41 1.31
CA ASN A 472 -7.62 -16.97 2.52
C ASN A 472 -9.15 -16.74 2.61
N GLY A 473 -9.84 -16.67 1.47
CA GLY A 473 -11.29 -16.46 1.41
C GLY A 473 -11.70 -15.12 0.81
N VAL A 474 -13.02 -14.90 0.69
CA VAL A 474 -13.61 -13.66 0.20
C VAL A 474 -14.81 -13.27 1.06
N ASP A 475 -15.10 -11.97 1.19
CA ASP A 475 -16.29 -11.50 1.90
C ASP A 475 -17.54 -11.72 1.03
N SER A 476 -18.42 -12.63 1.44
CA SER A 476 -19.64 -12.98 0.72
C SER A 476 -20.65 -11.83 0.60
N ASN A 477 -20.48 -10.74 1.34
CA ASN A 477 -21.29 -9.53 1.19
C ASN A 477 -20.92 -8.69 -0.03
N TYR A 478 -19.83 -9.01 -0.74
CA TYR A 478 -19.34 -8.26 -1.91
C TYR A 478 -19.12 -9.15 -3.15
N PRO A 479 -20.11 -9.94 -3.59
CA PRO A 479 -19.94 -10.91 -4.66
C PRO A 479 -19.53 -10.28 -6.00
N ASN A 480 -20.03 -9.09 -6.34
CA ASN A 480 -19.71 -8.45 -7.62
C ASN A 480 -18.24 -8.02 -7.66
N GLN A 481 -17.76 -7.39 -6.59
CA GLN A 481 -16.34 -7.05 -6.46
C GLN A 481 -15.45 -8.28 -6.41
N ASN A 482 -15.87 -9.34 -5.71
CA ASN A 482 -15.09 -10.58 -5.64
C ASN A 482 -14.95 -11.23 -7.01
N ALA A 483 -16.00 -11.22 -7.84
CA ALA A 483 -15.93 -11.77 -9.19
C ALA A 483 -14.94 -11.01 -10.08
N VAL A 484 -14.79 -9.71 -9.89
CA VAL A 484 -13.85 -8.87 -10.65
C VAL A 484 -12.41 -9.02 -10.13
N ARG A 485 -12.20 -9.04 -8.82
CA ARG A 485 -10.87 -9.13 -8.20
C ARG A 485 -10.29 -10.54 -8.24
N PHE A 486 -11.14 -11.54 -7.99
CA PHE A 486 -10.77 -12.93 -7.82
C PHE A 486 -11.57 -13.85 -8.75
N PRO A 487 -11.43 -13.70 -10.09
CA PRO A 487 -12.19 -14.49 -11.06
C PRO A 487 -11.94 -16.00 -10.98
N ARG A 488 -10.85 -16.45 -10.32
CA ARG A 488 -10.54 -17.87 -10.06
C ARG A 488 -10.93 -18.32 -8.65
N GLY A 489 -11.65 -17.49 -7.90
CA GLY A 489 -12.16 -17.80 -6.57
C GLY A 489 -11.06 -17.82 -5.50
N VAL A 490 -11.17 -18.76 -4.56
CA VAL A 490 -10.25 -18.89 -3.43
C VAL A 490 -9.23 -19.98 -3.74
N ARG A 491 -7.97 -19.75 -3.36
CA ARG A 491 -6.90 -20.75 -3.46
C ARG A 491 -7.27 -22.06 -2.78
N ASN A 492 -6.92 -23.20 -3.41
CA ASN A 492 -6.92 -24.49 -2.73
C ASN A 492 -5.55 -24.77 -2.10
N ILE A 493 -5.36 -24.34 -0.85
CA ILE A 493 -4.05 -24.39 -0.18
C ILE A 493 -3.52 -25.82 0.01
N SER A 494 -4.41 -26.81 0.15
CA SER A 494 -4.01 -28.22 0.30
C SER A 494 -3.34 -28.79 -0.94
N GLN A 495 -3.77 -28.33 -2.13
CA GLN A 495 -3.27 -28.79 -3.42
C GLN A 495 -2.22 -27.86 -4.02
N GLN A 496 -2.24 -26.57 -3.67
CA GLN A 496 -1.25 -25.56 -4.07
C GLN A 496 -0.11 -25.46 -3.05
N SER A 497 0.43 -26.62 -2.66
CA SER A 497 1.53 -26.74 -1.71
C SER A 497 2.50 -27.84 -2.12
N LEU A 498 3.78 -27.65 -1.79
CA LEU A 498 4.85 -28.61 -2.00
C LEU A 498 5.59 -28.81 -0.66
N PRO A 499 5.40 -29.96 0.02
CA PRO A 499 6.16 -30.26 1.23
C PRO A 499 7.61 -30.61 0.90
N PHE A 500 8.53 -30.27 1.80
CA PHE A 500 9.92 -30.67 1.74
C PHE A 500 10.49 -30.90 3.14
N ASN A 501 11.34 -31.90 3.28
CA ASN A 501 11.94 -32.23 4.57
C ASN A 501 13.04 -31.22 4.90
N VAL A 502 13.05 -30.71 6.13
CA VAL A 502 14.07 -29.78 6.62
C VAL A 502 15.11 -30.51 7.45
N ILE A 503 16.36 -30.06 7.37
CA ILE A 503 17.50 -30.64 8.07
C ILE A 503 17.89 -29.71 9.22
N ASN A 504 17.71 -30.18 10.47
CA ASN A 504 18.09 -29.46 11.67
C ASN A 504 19.47 -29.92 12.16
N ASP A 505 20.52 -29.56 11.42
CA ASP A 505 21.92 -29.88 11.74
C ASP A 505 22.79 -28.61 11.91
N GLY A 506 22.17 -27.43 11.89
CA GLY A 506 22.86 -26.15 12.00
C GLY A 506 23.66 -25.74 10.76
N GLN A 507 23.51 -26.44 9.63
CA GLN A 507 24.19 -26.13 8.36
C GLN A 507 23.23 -25.54 7.32
N MET A 508 23.81 -24.84 6.33
CA MET A 508 23.08 -24.35 5.16
C MET A 508 22.87 -25.50 4.17
N HIS A 509 21.63 -25.69 3.75
CA HIS A 509 21.24 -26.69 2.75
C HIS A 509 20.53 -26.01 1.59
N THR A 510 20.76 -26.53 0.38
CA THR A 510 20.04 -26.13 -0.83
C THR A 510 18.96 -27.15 -1.14
N TYR A 511 17.70 -26.74 -1.00
CA TYR A 511 16.53 -27.54 -1.31
C TYR A 511 16.08 -27.26 -2.74
N LYS A 512 16.12 -28.28 -3.60
CA LYS A 512 15.57 -28.23 -4.96
C LYS A 512 14.09 -28.64 -4.92
N LEU A 513 13.20 -27.69 -5.21
CA LEU A 513 11.76 -27.83 -5.11
C LEU A 513 11.15 -27.84 -6.51
N THR A 514 10.66 -29.00 -6.98
CA THR A 514 10.10 -29.16 -8.33
C THR A 514 8.58 -29.28 -8.30
N PHE A 515 7.90 -28.39 -9.02
CA PHE A 515 6.44 -28.28 -9.09
C PHE A 515 5.82 -28.92 -10.33
N GLY A 516 6.62 -29.31 -11.32
CA GLY A 516 6.12 -29.75 -12.64
C GLY A 516 5.17 -30.95 -12.64
N GLY A 517 5.11 -31.73 -11.55
CA GLY A 517 4.14 -32.81 -11.36
C GLY A 517 2.82 -32.40 -10.70
N ASN A 518 2.69 -31.16 -10.22
CA ASN A 518 1.48 -30.68 -9.56
C ASN A 518 0.51 -30.09 -10.59
N PRO A 519 -0.73 -30.60 -10.71
CA PRO A 519 -1.69 -30.12 -11.72
C PRO A 519 -2.14 -28.67 -11.53
N LEU A 520 -1.88 -28.06 -10.36
CA LEU A 520 -2.16 -26.66 -10.07
C LEU A 520 -0.95 -25.74 -10.26
N TRP A 521 0.19 -26.26 -10.75
CA TRP A 521 1.32 -25.46 -11.20
C TRP A 521 1.07 -24.92 -12.62
N GLN A 522 0.16 -23.96 -12.74
CA GLN A 522 -0.30 -23.42 -14.02
C GLN A 522 -0.65 -21.92 -13.92
N GLY A 523 -0.56 -21.19 -15.03
CA GLY A 523 -0.93 -19.78 -15.10
C GLY A 523 0.19 -18.87 -14.60
N VAL A 524 -0.19 -17.81 -13.86
CA VAL A 524 0.75 -16.82 -13.34
C VAL A 524 0.81 -16.93 -11.82
N ILE A 525 2.01 -17.18 -11.30
CA ILE A 525 2.27 -17.17 -9.86
C ILE A 525 2.37 -15.72 -9.39
N GLN A 526 1.58 -15.41 -8.36
CA GLN A 526 1.48 -14.08 -7.75
C GLN A 526 2.26 -13.94 -6.45
N GLN A 527 2.42 -15.03 -5.71
CA GLN A 527 3.11 -15.03 -4.42
C GLN A 527 3.54 -16.45 -4.02
N PHE A 528 4.64 -16.56 -3.29
CA PHE A 528 5.07 -17.76 -2.58
C PHE A 528 4.94 -17.58 -1.07
N GLU A 529 4.65 -18.68 -0.37
CA GLU A 529 4.62 -18.71 1.10
C GLU A 529 5.46 -19.90 1.61
N LEU A 530 6.36 -19.66 2.56
CA LEU A 530 6.99 -20.71 3.36
C LEU A 530 6.19 -20.87 4.66
N THR A 531 5.66 -22.07 4.89
CA THR A 531 4.81 -22.38 6.05
C THR A 531 5.12 -23.74 6.64
N HIS A 532 4.62 -24.02 7.83
CA HIS A 532 4.50 -25.38 8.34
C HIS A 532 3.38 -26.16 7.66
N ASN A 533 3.23 -27.43 8.06
CA ASN A 533 1.98 -28.17 7.90
C ASN A 533 0.87 -27.47 8.72
N PHE A 534 -0.29 -27.23 8.08
CA PHE A 534 -1.46 -26.59 8.71
C PHE A 534 -2.04 -27.41 9.85
N GLU A 535 -1.94 -28.73 9.76
CA GLU A 535 -2.36 -29.67 10.78
C GLU A 535 -1.14 -30.12 11.58
N GLY A 536 -1.32 -30.26 12.90
CA GLY A 536 -0.29 -30.79 13.78
C GLY A 536 -0.37 -30.23 15.19
N PRO A 537 0.46 -30.77 16.11
CA PRO A 537 0.56 -30.25 17.46
C PRO A 537 1.10 -28.83 17.49
N VAL A 538 0.88 -28.15 18.61
CA VAL A 538 1.48 -26.84 18.91
C VAL A 538 3.00 -26.93 18.77
N ILE A 539 3.60 -25.94 18.11
CA ILE A 539 5.04 -25.77 18.05
C ILE A 539 5.40 -24.64 19.00
N ALA A 540 6.26 -24.90 19.98
CA ALA A 540 6.72 -23.86 20.88
C ALA A 540 7.44 -22.73 20.11
N PRO A 541 7.27 -21.46 20.52
CA PRO A 541 8.03 -20.34 19.97
C PRO A 541 9.55 -20.57 20.01
N GLY A 542 10.28 -19.96 19.07
CA GLY A 542 11.75 -19.98 19.03
C GLY A 542 12.36 -20.83 17.90
N GLU A 543 11.55 -21.35 16.98
CA GLU A 543 12.07 -21.92 15.73
C GLU A 543 12.77 -20.84 14.89
N ILE A 544 13.89 -21.19 14.27
CA ILE A 544 14.69 -20.26 13.47
C ILE A 544 14.81 -20.77 12.03
N VAL A 545 14.51 -19.89 11.08
CA VAL A 545 14.75 -20.07 9.65
C VAL A 545 15.74 -19.01 9.19
N GLU A 546 16.89 -19.44 8.69
CA GLU A 546 17.89 -18.53 8.13
C GLU A 546 18.04 -18.78 6.63
N MET A 547 17.66 -17.81 5.80
CA MET A 547 17.64 -17.92 4.35
C MET A 547 18.69 -17.03 3.70
N VAL A 548 19.34 -17.52 2.65
CA VAL A 548 20.24 -16.71 1.82
C VAL A 548 19.72 -16.56 0.38
N TYR A 549 18.86 -17.49 -0.06
CA TYR A 549 18.32 -17.48 -1.41
C TYR A 549 16.96 -18.17 -1.52
N PHE A 550 16.06 -17.63 -2.33
CA PHE A 550 14.88 -18.28 -2.89
C PHE A 550 14.77 -17.92 -4.37
N GLY A 551 14.77 -18.88 -5.31
CA GLY A 551 14.66 -18.53 -6.73
C GLY A 551 14.81 -19.67 -7.72
N VAL A 552 14.78 -19.40 -9.02
CA VAL A 552 14.84 -20.42 -10.08
C VAL A 552 16.26 -20.84 -10.43
N ASN A 553 17.27 -20.00 -10.12
CA ASN A 553 18.67 -20.35 -10.35
C ASN A 553 19.23 -21.17 -9.17
N ASN A 554 20.11 -22.13 -9.45
CA ASN A 554 20.78 -22.88 -8.40
C ASN A 554 21.84 -21.98 -7.72
N PRO A 555 21.68 -21.62 -6.43
CA PRO A 555 22.62 -20.75 -5.73
C PRO A 555 23.98 -21.39 -5.43
N ASP A 556 24.17 -22.70 -5.67
CA ASP A 556 25.46 -23.37 -5.52
C ASP A 556 26.32 -23.34 -6.80
N ASN A 557 25.76 -22.83 -7.91
CA ASN A 557 26.47 -22.67 -9.18
C ASN A 557 26.95 -21.22 -9.43
N GLN A 558 26.67 -20.30 -8.51
CA GLN A 558 27.10 -18.90 -8.53
C GLN A 558 28.24 -18.71 -7.54
#